data_AF-A0A0D6LHC3-F1
#
_entry.id   AF-A0A0D6LHC3-F1
#
_cell.length_a   1.000
_cell.length_b   1.000
_cell.length_c   1.000
_cell.angle_alpha   90.00
_cell.angle_beta   90.00
_cell.angle_gamma   90.00
#
_symmetry.space_group_name_H-M   'P 1'
#
loop_
_entity.id
_entity.type
_entity.pdbx_description
1 polymer ?
#
loop_
_entity_poly.entity_id
_entity_poly.type
_entity_poly.pdbx_seq_one_letter_code
_entity_poly.pdbx_strand_id
1 'polypeptide(L)'
;MIGRSLHTILFALAVGTLAEPNSNIKARINLSAFKFVSEHAQHVINLEVPKIVLPNVTRDFTAGYGKGKVSVHGLNITEFRSPKSTDDGMVEAFFSA
;
A
#
# COMPACT_ATOMS: atom_id res chain seq x y z
N MET A 1 29.35 43.76 5.33
CA MET A 1 29.37 42.29 5.50
C MET A 1 28.10 41.58 4.96
N ILE A 2 27.36 42.14 3.98
CA ILE A 2 26.06 41.58 3.53
C ILE A 2 26.17 40.90 2.14
N GLY A 3 27.10 41.33 1.27
CA GLY A 3 27.21 40.79 -0.11
C GLY A 3 27.70 39.34 -0.21
N ARG A 4 28.58 38.89 0.70
CA ARG A 4 29.13 37.52 0.68
C ARG A 4 28.06 36.45 0.92
N SER A 5 27.07 36.72 1.76
CA SER A 5 26.01 35.76 2.10
C SER A 5 24.97 35.62 1.00
N LEU A 6 24.66 36.71 0.29
CA LEU A 6 23.69 36.71 -0.82
C LEU A 6 24.17 35.84 -1.99
N HIS A 7 25.47 35.91 -2.32
CA HIS A 7 26.07 35.08 -3.37
C HIS A 7 26.03 33.59 -3.02
N THR A 8 26.25 33.23 -1.75
CA THR A 8 26.17 31.83 -1.33
C THR A 8 24.76 31.26 -1.45
N ILE A 9 23.74 32.07 -1.13
CA ILE A 9 22.32 31.67 -1.23
C ILE A 9 21.92 31.52 -2.70
N LEU A 10 22.30 32.47 -3.56
CA LEU A 10 22.07 32.39 -5.01
C LEU A 10 22.77 31.18 -5.63
N PHE A 11 23.99 30.88 -5.19
CA PHE A 11 24.75 29.73 -5.68
C PHE A 11 24.12 28.41 -5.22
N ALA A 12 23.68 28.30 -3.96
CA ALA A 12 22.98 27.12 -3.45
C ALA A 12 21.64 26.89 -4.16
N LEU A 13 20.88 27.95 -4.45
CA LEU A 13 19.62 27.86 -5.19
C LEU A 13 19.86 27.40 -6.64
N ALA A 14 20.87 27.97 -7.31
CA ALA A 14 21.23 27.58 -8.68
C ALA A 14 21.67 26.12 -8.77
N VAL A 15 22.48 25.63 -7.82
CA VAL A 15 22.92 24.22 -7.77
C VAL A 15 21.74 23.28 -7.49
N GLY A 16 20.79 23.68 -6.64
CA GLY A 16 19.60 22.89 -6.33
C GLY A 16 18.63 22.73 -7.51
N THR A 17 18.53 23.73 -8.39
CA THR A 17 17.65 23.67 -9.58
C THR A 17 18.31 23.06 -10.82
N LEU A 18 19.65 23.01 -10.86
CA LEU A 18 20.41 22.48 -12.00
C LEU A 18 20.86 21.03 -11.81
N ALA A 19 20.53 20.41 -10.68
CA ALA A 19 20.75 18.99 -10.46
C ALA A 19 19.80 18.19 -11.35
N GLU A 20 20.28 17.78 -12.53
CA GLU A 20 19.57 16.81 -13.36
C GLU A 20 19.38 15.51 -12.58
N PRO A 21 18.17 14.93 -12.56
CA PRO A 21 17.92 13.66 -11.89
C PRO A 21 18.76 12.58 -12.60
N ASN A 22 19.86 12.18 -11.96
CA ASN A 22 20.73 11.13 -12.46
C ASN A 22 19.95 9.81 -12.44
N SER A 23 19.50 9.36 -13.60
CA SER A 23 18.73 8.11 -13.79
C SER A 23 19.54 6.83 -13.51
N ASN A 24 20.84 6.97 -13.19
CA ASN A 24 21.74 5.87 -12.88
C ASN A 24 21.79 5.51 -11.38
N ILE A 25 20.90 6.08 -10.55
CA ILE A 25 20.71 5.62 -9.17
C ILE A 25 20.00 4.27 -9.22
N LYS A 26 20.79 3.20 -9.22
CA LYS A 26 20.31 1.83 -9.07
C LYS A 26 20.10 1.53 -7.59
N ALA A 27 18.86 1.63 -7.13
CA ALA A 27 18.47 1.12 -5.83
C ALA A 27 18.53 -0.43 -5.86
N ARG A 28 19.46 -1.02 -5.11
CA ARG A 28 19.49 -2.46 -4.85
C ARG A 28 18.85 -2.71 -3.49
N ILE A 29 17.63 -3.22 -3.51
CA ILE A 29 16.96 -3.67 -2.29
C ILE A 29 17.47 -5.08 -1.99
N ASN A 30 18.13 -5.23 -0.85
CA ASN A 30 18.60 -6.54 -0.39
C ASN A 30 17.38 -7.38 0.04
N LEU A 31 17.46 -8.70 -0.14
CA LEU A 31 16.47 -9.66 0.36
C LEU A 31 16.16 -9.43 1.85
N SER A 32 17.15 -9.08 2.68
CA SER A 32 16.92 -8.76 4.10
C SER A 32 16.02 -7.54 4.30
N ALA A 33 16.14 -6.52 3.44
CA ALA A 33 15.26 -5.34 3.48
C ALA A 33 13.84 -5.70 3.03
N PHE A 34 13.69 -6.59 2.04
CA PHE A 34 12.38 -7.10 1.63
C PHE A 34 11.73 -7.94 2.73
N LYS A 35 12.49 -8.80 3.43
CA LYS A 35 12.00 -9.56 4.60
C LYS A 35 11.49 -8.64 5.70
N PHE A 36 12.25 -7.59 6.03
CA PHE A 36 11.82 -6.59 7.02
C PHE A 36 10.50 -5.91 6.63
N VAL A 37 10.32 -5.55 5.35
CA VAL A 37 9.06 -4.97 4.86
C VAL A 37 7.93 -6.00 4.89
N SER A 38 8.21 -7.26 4.55
CA SER A 38 7.24 -8.36 4.58
C SER A 38 6.70 -8.61 5.98
N GLU A 39 7.55 -8.55 7.01
CA GLU A 39 7.11 -8.67 8.42
C GLU A 39 6.12 -7.55 8.80
N HIS A 40 6.31 -6.34 8.27
CA HIS A 40 5.46 -5.18 8.54
C HIS A 40 4.23 -5.09 7.62
N ALA A 41 4.21 -5.83 6.51
CA ALA A 41 3.11 -5.82 5.54
C ALA A 41 1.79 -6.28 6.17
N GLN A 42 1.82 -7.26 7.07
CA GLN A 42 0.62 -7.73 7.79
C GLN A 42 -0.05 -6.60 8.57
N HIS A 43 0.74 -5.72 9.19
CA HIS A 43 0.21 -4.58 9.93
C HIS A 43 -0.54 -3.62 9.01
N VAL A 44 0.05 -3.29 7.86
CA VAL A 44 -0.57 -2.40 6.86
C VAL A 44 -1.85 -3.03 6.31
N ILE A 45 -1.82 -4.31 5.95
CA ILE A 45 -3.00 -5.02 5.43
C ILE A 45 -4.13 -5.02 6.46
N ASN A 46 -3.83 -5.29 7.73
CA ASN A 46 -4.83 -5.29 8.80
C ASN A 46 -5.43 -3.91 9.05
N LEU A 47 -4.72 -2.82 8.73
CA LEU A 47 -5.24 -1.46 8.82
C LEU A 47 -6.04 -1.03 7.60
N GLU A 48 -5.65 -1.47 6.40
CA GLU A 48 -6.27 -1.02 5.15
C GLU A 48 -7.50 -1.85 4.74
N VAL A 49 -7.50 -3.17 4.98
CA VAL A 49 -8.61 -4.05 4.58
C VAL A 49 -9.95 -3.64 5.23
N PRO A 50 -10.02 -3.23 6.51
CA PRO A 50 -11.25 -2.75 7.12
C PRO A 50 -11.87 -1.51 6.44
N LYS A 51 -11.09 -0.73 5.68
CA LYS A 51 -11.56 0.47 4.99
C LYS A 51 -12.21 0.17 3.63
N ILE A 52 -12.16 -1.08 3.17
CA ILE A 52 -12.70 -1.46 1.86
C ILE A 52 -14.23 -1.40 1.90
N VAL A 53 -14.81 -0.68 0.93
CA VAL A 53 -16.26 -0.60 0.76
C VAL A 53 -16.76 -1.88 0.09
N LEU A 54 -17.57 -2.65 0.80
CA LEU A 54 -18.18 -3.86 0.28
C LEU A 54 -19.45 -3.54 -0.54
N PRO A 55 -19.69 -4.23 -1.66
CA PRO A 55 -20.87 -4.01 -2.47
C PRO A 55 -22.13 -4.52 -1.76
N ASN A 56 -23.26 -3.90 -2.06
CA ASN A 56 -24.56 -4.40 -1.62
C ASN A 56 -24.85 -5.74 -2.29
N VAL A 57 -25.25 -6.73 -1.49
CA VAL A 57 -25.58 -8.06 -2.00
C VAL A 57 -27.09 -8.23 -2.01
N THR A 58 -27.65 -8.36 -3.20
CA THR A 58 -29.07 -8.63 -3.40
C THR A 58 -29.24 -10.01 -4.03
N ARG A 59 -30.05 -10.87 -3.42
CA ARG A 59 -30.34 -12.21 -3.91
C ARG A 59 -31.83 -12.49 -3.85
N ASP A 60 -32.32 -13.08 -4.92
CA ASP A 60 -33.67 -13.63 -4.95
C ASP A 60 -33.64 -15.03 -4.32
N PHE A 61 -34.63 -15.34 -3.49
CA PHE A 61 -34.79 -16.67 -2.92
C PHE A 61 -36.20 -17.18 -3.22
N THR A 62 -36.31 -18.50 -3.36
CA THR A 62 -37.60 -19.18 -3.50
C THR A 62 -37.71 -20.17 -2.34
N ALA A 63 -38.69 -19.97 -1.47
CA ALA A 63 -39.06 -20.91 -0.43
C ALA A 63 -40.44 -21.47 -0.77
N GLY A 64 -40.84 -22.63 -0.21
CA GLY A 64 -42.06 -23.36 -0.63
C GLY A 64 -43.37 -22.54 -0.65
N TYR A 65 -43.44 -21.41 0.06
CA TYR A 65 -44.59 -20.51 0.08
C TYR A 65 -44.51 -19.31 -0.88
N GLY A 66 -43.42 -19.14 -1.64
CA GLY A 66 -43.30 -18.06 -2.62
C GLY A 66 -41.87 -17.62 -2.95
N LYS A 67 -41.78 -16.62 -3.83
CA LYS A 67 -40.53 -15.93 -4.18
C LYS A 67 -40.38 -14.67 -3.34
N GLY A 68 -39.16 -14.42 -2.88
CA GLY A 68 -38.80 -13.22 -2.13
C GLY A 68 -37.44 -12.68 -2.56
N LYS A 69 -37.15 -11.45 -2.15
CA LYS A 69 -35.88 -10.76 -2.45
C LYS A 69 -35.24 -10.32 -1.14
N VAL A 70 -34.00 -10.71 -0.93
CA VAL A 70 -33.17 -10.27 0.20
C VAL A 70 -32.11 -9.32 -0.32
N SER A 71 -31.96 -8.17 0.34
CA SER A 71 -30.86 -7.25 0.09
C SER A 71 -30.14 -6.97 1.40
N VAL A 72 -28.82 -7.14 1.39
CA VAL A 72 -27.93 -6.81 2.49
C VAL A 72 -27.16 -5.56 2.09
N HIS A 73 -27.33 -4.51 2.89
CA HIS A 73 -26.75 -3.20 2.70
C HIS A 73 -25.77 -2.87 3.82
N GLY A 74 -24.78 -2.02 3.53
CA GLY A 74 -23.87 -1.50 4.55
C GLY A 74 -22.95 -2.57 5.16
N LEU A 75 -22.54 -3.56 4.36
CA LEU A 75 -21.54 -4.53 4.77
C LEU A 75 -20.24 -3.79 5.13
N ASN A 76 -19.76 -4.01 6.35
CA ASN A 76 -18.53 -3.42 6.86
C ASN A 76 -17.63 -4.52 7.46
N ILE A 77 -16.32 -4.38 7.27
CA ILE A 77 -15.33 -5.28 7.86
C ILE A 77 -14.94 -4.67 9.21
N THR A 78 -15.50 -5.22 10.30
CA THR A 78 -15.23 -4.70 11.66
C THR A 78 -13.85 -5.11 12.16
N GLU A 79 -13.41 -6.32 11.84
CA GLU A 79 -12.09 -6.84 12.18
C GLU A 79 -11.57 -7.69 11.02
N PHE A 80 -10.30 -7.50 10.66
CA PHE A 80 -9.60 -8.34 9.70
C PHE A 80 -8.30 -8.83 10.32
N ARG A 81 -8.03 -10.14 10.19
CA ARG A 81 -6.78 -10.75 10.63
C ARG A 81 -6.13 -11.45 9.44
N SER A 82 -5.06 -10.85 8.93
CA SER A 82 -4.25 -11.46 7.89
C SER A 82 -3.69 -12.81 8.36
N PRO A 83 -3.73 -13.85 7.52
CA PRO A 83 -3.01 -15.09 7.82
C PRO A 83 -1.51 -14.78 7.98
N LYS A 84 -0.82 -15.53 8.84
CA LYS A 84 0.63 -15.40 8.99
C LYS A 84 1.29 -15.76 7.66
N SER A 85 1.96 -14.80 7.05
CA SER A 85 2.90 -15.06 5.96
C SER A 85 4.09 -15.81 6.53
N THR A 86 4.27 -17.07 6.16
CA THR A 86 5.55 -17.76 6.35
C THR A 86 6.59 -17.04 5.49
N ASP A 87 7.79 -16.77 6.03
CA ASP A 87 8.85 -15.97 5.39
C ASP A 87 9.21 -16.39 3.95
N ASP A 88 8.96 -17.65 3.58
CA ASP A 88 9.19 -18.17 2.23
C ASP A 88 8.05 -17.84 1.25
N GLY A 89 6.79 -17.91 1.71
CA GLY A 89 5.62 -17.89 0.83
C GLY A 89 5.32 -16.52 0.22
N MET A 90 5.65 -15.42 0.91
CA MET A 90 5.51 -14.07 0.34
C MET A 90 6.65 -13.75 -0.62
N VAL A 91 7.89 -14.13 -0.30
CA VAL A 91 9.04 -13.86 -1.17
C VAL A 91 8.86 -14.60 -2.50
N GLU A 92 8.50 -15.88 -2.48
CA GLU A 92 8.26 -16.63 -3.71
C GLU A 92 7.12 -16.05 -4.56
N ALA A 93 6.00 -15.62 -3.95
CA ALA A 93 4.89 -15.03 -4.68
C ALA A 93 5.24 -13.70 -5.36
N PHE A 94 6.14 -12.90 -4.78
CA PHE A 94 6.57 -11.61 -5.33
C PHE A 94 7.67 -11.73 -6.40
N PHE A 95 8.48 -12.78 -6.37
CA PHE A 95 9.54 -13.01 -7.36
C PHE A 95 9.14 -14.00 -8.47
N SER A 96 7.98 -14.65 -8.37
CA SER A 96 7.44 -15.58 -9.38
C SER A 96 6.38 -14.96 -10.31
N ALA A 97 6.08 -13.66 -10.14
CA ALA A 97 5.18 -12.88 -11.01
C ALA A 97 5.98 -12.01 -11.98
#